data_AF-A0A1V6FXM5-F1
#
_entry.id   AF-A0A1V6FXM5-F1
#
_cell.length_a   1.000
_cell.length_b   1.000
_cell.length_c   1.000
_cell.angle_alpha   90.00
_cell.angle_beta   90.00
_cell.angle_gamma   90.00
#
_symmetry.space_group_name_H-M   'P 1'
#
loop_
_entity.id
_entity.type
_entity.pdbx_description
1 polymer ?
#
loop_
_entity_poly.entity_id
_entity_poly.type
_entity_poly.pdbx_seq_one_letter_code
_entity_poly.pdbx_strand_id
1 'polypeptide(L)'
;MIIYLSSMNSRILKKYYDKIKKPLYALISYALLDSDTEVMIAEKGKMLDGLILDCGAWTDQKSPNPTDIDDYINYLLIAGKHYDFYFNLDQDFDENVFSSLNLRHLLKLEESGLAPVPVIHSLYDGEIEYYIDRGYKMLALGSSYATRPDALKFVFDKFAKYPDVKIHIFGTASYENLIHVPAYSVDSSSWGTSGKFGQLNYWNPESKKVDKTERIYIGGYYHPNDVRGDHFLNYNCKTYLEEYLYKTFNFTYEDLIGDDGYYNLQVVNIHYFVELEHRINDEHKKRGFIS
;
A
#
# COMPACT_ATOMS: atom_id res chain seq x y z
N MET A 1 -8.90 -3.47 -8.51
CA MET A 1 -8.13 -2.82 -7.43
C MET A 1 -6.65 -2.79 -7.78
N ILE A 2 -5.95 -1.72 -7.37
CA ILE A 2 -4.50 -1.53 -7.53
C ILE A 2 -3.81 -1.57 -6.14
N ILE A 3 -2.67 -2.23 -6.01
CA ILE A 3 -1.83 -2.22 -4.80
C ILE A 3 -0.61 -1.32 -5.05
N TYR A 4 -0.57 -0.18 -4.37
CA TYR A 4 0.59 0.71 -4.36
C TYR A 4 1.61 0.24 -3.31
N LEU A 5 2.84 -0.02 -3.74
CA LEU A 5 3.91 -0.43 -2.85
C LEU A 5 4.52 0.82 -2.20
N SER A 6 4.20 1.03 -0.91
CA SER A 6 4.73 2.16 -0.15
C SER A 6 6.16 1.89 0.31
N SER A 7 6.93 2.97 0.53
CA SER A 7 8.36 2.93 0.87
C SER A 7 9.27 2.32 -0.22
N MET A 8 8.82 2.34 -1.48
CA MET A 8 9.62 1.93 -2.63
C MET A 8 10.78 2.90 -2.87
N ASN A 9 11.92 2.39 -3.32
CA ASN A 9 13.06 3.20 -3.78
C ASN A 9 13.56 2.73 -5.14
N SER A 10 14.31 3.57 -5.83
CA SER A 10 14.78 3.34 -7.20
C SER A 10 15.68 2.09 -7.32
N ARG A 11 16.49 1.80 -6.30
CA ARG A 11 17.40 0.64 -6.30
C ARG A 11 16.62 -0.67 -6.35
N ILE A 12 15.62 -0.83 -5.48
CA ILE A 12 14.82 -2.07 -5.45
C ILE A 12 13.84 -2.12 -6.63
N LEU A 13 13.28 -0.99 -7.05
CA LEU A 13 12.47 -0.88 -8.27
C LEU A 13 13.24 -1.41 -9.49
N LYS A 14 14.46 -0.90 -9.71
CA LYS A 14 15.32 -1.35 -10.81
C LYS A 14 15.64 -2.83 -10.71
N LYS A 15 15.99 -3.32 -9.53
CA LYS A 15 16.31 -4.74 -9.32
C LYS A 15 15.12 -5.64 -9.63
N TYR A 16 13.91 -5.27 -9.21
CA TYR A 16 12.69 -5.98 -9.55
C TYR A 16 12.42 -5.94 -11.06
N TYR A 17 12.48 -4.76 -11.67
CA TYR A 17 12.22 -4.60 -13.10
C TYR A 17 13.23 -5.38 -13.95
N ASP A 18 14.50 -5.39 -13.57
CA ASP A 18 15.53 -6.19 -14.27
C ASP A 18 15.25 -7.68 -14.23
N LYS A 19 14.58 -8.14 -13.18
CA LYS A 19 14.24 -9.54 -12.97
C LYS A 19 12.94 -9.97 -13.64
N ILE A 20 11.88 -9.19 -13.44
CA ILE A 20 10.51 -9.56 -13.78
C ILE A 20 10.01 -8.86 -15.05
N LYS A 21 10.64 -7.73 -15.44
CA LYS A 21 10.26 -6.91 -16.60
C LYS A 21 8.80 -6.49 -16.57
N LYS A 22 8.28 -6.21 -15.37
CA LYS A 22 6.94 -5.67 -15.15
C LYS A 22 7.02 -4.35 -14.38
N PRO A 23 6.28 -3.32 -14.81
CA PRO A 23 6.16 -2.09 -14.06
C PRO A 23 5.38 -2.31 -12.75
N LEU A 24 5.54 -1.39 -11.81
CA LEU A 24 4.89 -1.42 -10.50
C LEU A 24 4.04 -0.17 -10.25
N TYR A 25 3.21 -0.23 -9.21
CA TYR A 25 2.56 0.94 -8.62
C TYR A 25 3.26 1.28 -7.30
N ALA A 26 3.60 2.56 -7.10
CA ALA A 26 4.32 2.99 -5.90
C ALA A 26 3.64 4.18 -5.20
N LEU A 27 3.78 4.23 -3.87
CA LEU A 27 3.38 5.36 -3.05
C LEU A 27 4.62 5.95 -2.37
N ILE A 28 4.82 7.25 -2.55
CA ILE A 28 5.85 8.03 -1.86
C ILE A 28 5.19 8.85 -0.75
N SER A 29 5.88 9.01 0.38
CA SER A 29 5.40 9.82 1.50
C SER A 29 6.14 11.16 1.51
N TYR A 30 5.40 12.26 1.57
CA TYR A 30 5.94 13.62 1.59
C TYR A 30 6.89 13.85 2.79
N ALA A 31 6.56 13.28 3.96
CA ALA A 31 7.41 13.36 5.14
C ALA A 31 8.78 12.65 4.98
N LEU A 32 8.97 11.87 3.90
CA LEU A 32 10.17 11.06 3.63
C LEU A 32 10.82 11.40 2.28
N LEU A 33 10.54 12.58 1.72
CA LEU A 33 11.16 12.99 0.46
C LEU A 33 12.68 13.08 0.57
N ASP A 34 13.34 12.60 -0.48
CA ASP A 34 14.78 12.62 -0.65
C ASP A 34 15.14 12.70 -2.15
N SER A 35 16.43 12.63 -2.48
CA SER A 35 16.89 12.65 -3.87
C SER A 35 16.43 11.44 -4.69
N ASP A 36 16.01 10.34 -4.06
CA ASP A 36 15.48 9.16 -4.76
C ASP A 36 14.09 9.43 -5.34
N THR A 37 13.33 10.36 -4.74
CA THR A 37 12.00 10.77 -5.22
C THR A 37 12.04 11.27 -6.67
N GLU A 38 13.04 12.08 -7.04
CA GLU A 38 13.18 12.58 -8.41
C GLU A 38 13.41 11.44 -9.40
N VAL A 39 14.17 10.41 -8.99
CA VAL A 39 14.40 9.21 -9.80
C VAL A 39 13.09 8.43 -9.96
N MET A 40 12.35 8.23 -8.88
CA MET A 40 11.05 7.55 -8.91
C MET A 40 10.04 8.26 -9.83
N ILE A 41 9.98 9.59 -9.78
CA ILE A 41 9.15 10.39 -10.71
C ILE A 41 9.59 10.17 -12.16
N ALA A 42 10.90 10.15 -12.44
CA ALA A 42 11.44 9.98 -13.79
C ALA A 42 11.21 8.56 -14.38
N GLU A 43 10.96 7.57 -13.54
CA GLU A 43 10.68 6.19 -13.94
C GLU A 43 9.19 5.89 -14.19
N LYS A 44 8.31 6.87 -13.94
CA LYS A 44 6.89 6.79 -14.31
C LYS A 44 6.72 6.67 -15.83
N GLY A 45 5.92 5.69 -16.26
CA GLY A 45 5.75 5.29 -17.65
C GLY A 45 6.84 4.34 -18.18
N LYS A 46 7.78 3.91 -17.34
CA LYS A 46 8.82 2.91 -17.67
C LYS A 46 8.80 1.74 -16.70
N MET A 47 9.28 1.96 -15.47
CA MET A 47 9.30 0.94 -14.41
C MET A 47 8.12 1.11 -13.45
N LEU A 48 7.41 2.24 -13.53
CA LEU A 48 6.20 2.50 -12.75
C LEU A 48 5.02 2.79 -13.67
N ASP A 49 3.92 2.06 -13.48
CA ASP A 49 2.65 2.33 -14.16
C ASP A 49 1.84 3.42 -13.42
N GLY A 50 2.09 3.59 -12.12
CA GLY A 50 1.49 4.66 -11.35
C GLY A 50 2.31 5.04 -10.12
N LEU A 51 2.16 6.30 -9.74
CA LEU A 51 2.89 6.92 -8.63
C LEU A 51 1.95 7.88 -7.91
N ILE A 52 1.75 7.67 -6.62
CA ILE A 52 0.87 8.49 -5.78
C ILE A 52 1.64 9.04 -4.58
N LEU A 53 1.11 10.12 -3.98
CA LEU A 53 1.76 10.81 -2.87
C LEU A 53 0.88 10.81 -1.62
N ASP A 54 1.38 10.19 -0.56
CA ASP A 54 0.91 10.35 0.81
C ASP A 54 1.50 11.62 1.43
N CYS A 55 0.72 12.32 2.27
CA CYS A 55 1.19 13.50 3.00
C CYS A 55 2.16 13.12 4.13
N GLY A 56 2.13 11.86 4.59
CA GLY A 56 3.04 11.36 5.62
C GLY A 56 2.63 11.69 7.05
N ALA A 57 1.34 11.97 7.29
CA ALA A 57 0.81 12.30 8.61
C ALA A 57 1.16 11.25 9.69
N TRP A 58 1.23 9.96 9.34
CA TRP A 58 1.66 8.90 10.26
C TRP A 58 3.11 9.05 10.73
N THR A 59 4.00 9.48 9.82
CA THR A 59 5.41 9.75 10.12
C THR A 59 5.53 11.03 10.97
N ASP A 60 4.73 12.04 10.63
CA ASP A 60 4.71 13.34 11.32
C ASP A 60 4.32 13.26 12.79
N GLN A 61 3.42 12.36 13.18
CA GLN A 61 3.05 12.18 14.60
C GLN A 61 4.25 11.94 15.52
N LYS A 62 5.36 11.42 14.97
CA LYS A 62 6.60 11.11 15.70
C LYS A 62 7.72 12.09 15.38
N SER A 63 7.49 13.06 14.49
CA SER A 63 8.48 14.03 14.06
C SER A 63 8.56 15.20 15.05
N PRO A 64 9.76 15.70 15.40
CA PRO A 64 9.89 16.96 16.12
C PRO A 64 9.47 18.17 15.27
N ASN A 65 9.48 18.01 13.93
CA ASN A 65 9.07 19.01 12.95
C ASN A 65 8.01 18.37 12.05
N PRO A 66 6.74 18.34 12.47
CA PRO A 66 5.66 17.83 11.62
C PRO A 66 5.52 18.68 10.36
N THR A 67 4.96 18.09 9.29
CA THR A 67 4.73 18.79 8.03
C THR A 67 3.92 20.05 8.23
N ASP A 68 4.44 21.15 7.69
CA ASP A 68 3.71 22.40 7.56
C ASP A 68 2.84 22.39 6.30
N ILE A 69 1.62 22.90 6.42
CA ILE A 69 0.66 22.91 5.32
C ILE A 69 1.10 23.83 4.16
N ASP A 70 1.77 24.95 4.43
CA ASP A 70 2.25 25.86 3.39
C ASP A 70 3.43 25.23 2.63
N ASP A 71 4.33 24.54 3.32
CA ASP A 71 5.39 23.77 2.66
C ASP A 71 4.81 22.65 1.78
N TYR A 72 3.79 21.94 2.27
CA TYR A 72 3.12 20.90 1.49
C TYR A 72 2.43 21.47 0.24
N ILE A 73 1.73 22.61 0.36
CA ILE A 73 1.13 23.34 -0.77
C ILE A 73 2.21 23.72 -1.78
N ASN A 74 3.30 24.34 -1.33
CA ASN A 74 4.39 24.79 -2.19
C ASN A 74 5.00 23.62 -2.98
N TYR A 75 5.18 22.47 -2.33
CA TYR A 75 5.64 21.27 -3.01
C TYR A 75 4.64 20.78 -4.06
N LEU A 76 3.37 20.66 -3.72
CA LEU A 76 2.33 20.17 -4.62
C LEU A 76 2.13 21.08 -5.85
N LEU A 77 2.28 22.40 -5.70
CA LEU A 77 2.22 23.33 -6.83
C LEU A 77 3.32 23.07 -7.88
N ILE A 78 4.47 22.54 -7.46
CA ILE A 78 5.60 22.24 -8.35
C ILE A 78 5.52 20.79 -8.84
N ALA A 79 5.37 19.85 -7.90
CA ALA A 79 5.56 18.43 -8.13
C ALA A 79 4.26 17.63 -8.27
N GLY A 80 3.12 18.18 -7.83
CA GLY A 80 1.82 17.49 -7.76
C GLY A 80 1.38 16.86 -9.09
N LYS A 81 1.71 17.52 -10.21
CA LYS A 81 1.43 17.04 -11.58
C LYS A 81 2.13 15.72 -11.96
N HIS A 82 3.15 15.29 -11.22
CA HIS A 82 3.87 14.06 -11.48
C HIS A 82 3.19 12.83 -10.84
N TYR A 83 2.30 13.06 -9.87
CA TYR A 83 1.55 12.02 -9.19
C TYR A 83 0.20 11.80 -9.88
N ASP A 84 -0.31 10.56 -9.87
CA ASP A 84 -1.66 10.26 -10.39
C ASP A 84 -2.73 10.92 -9.54
N PHE A 85 -2.50 10.96 -8.23
CA PHE A 85 -3.23 11.72 -7.23
C PHE A 85 -2.39 11.82 -5.95
N TYR A 86 -2.80 12.71 -5.06
CA TYR A 86 -2.16 12.97 -3.77
C TYR A 86 -3.24 13.20 -2.72
N PHE A 87 -2.94 12.86 -1.46
CA PHE A 87 -3.91 12.98 -0.37
C PHE A 87 -3.82 14.33 0.34
N ASN A 88 -4.86 14.74 1.06
CA ASN A 88 -4.77 15.94 1.90
C ASN A 88 -3.88 15.68 3.13
N LEU A 89 -3.43 16.75 3.78
CA LEU A 89 -2.69 16.66 5.04
C LEU A 89 -3.65 16.34 6.20
N ASP A 90 -3.70 15.09 6.63
CA ASP A 90 -4.64 14.52 7.60
C ASP A 90 -4.00 14.22 8.98
N GLN A 91 -3.51 15.26 9.65
CA GLN A 91 -2.75 15.12 10.91
C GLN A 91 -3.59 14.70 12.12
N ASP A 92 -4.90 14.86 12.07
CA ASP A 92 -5.83 14.47 13.12
C ASP A 92 -6.52 13.13 12.78
N PHE A 93 -6.34 12.13 13.63
CA PHE A 93 -6.79 10.76 13.42
C PHE A 93 -7.99 10.39 14.32
N ASP A 94 -8.69 11.36 14.89
CA ASP A 94 -9.88 11.07 15.70
C ASP A 94 -10.95 10.37 14.86
N GLU A 95 -11.34 9.16 15.29
CA GLU A 95 -12.34 8.33 14.62
C GLU A 95 -13.79 8.73 14.94
N ASN A 96 -13.99 9.56 15.96
CA ASN A 96 -15.31 9.87 16.51
C ASN A 96 -15.86 11.21 16.04
N VAL A 97 -14.99 12.09 15.52
CA VAL A 97 -15.34 13.47 15.19
C VAL A 97 -14.69 13.90 13.89
N PHE A 98 -15.47 14.58 13.06
CA PHE A 98 -15.06 15.12 11.79
C PHE A 98 -14.08 16.27 12.06
N SER A 99 -12.81 16.01 11.77
CA SER A 99 -11.73 16.91 12.17
C SER A 99 -11.82 18.27 11.48
N SER A 100 -12.03 19.31 12.29
CA SER A 100 -11.93 20.70 11.82
C SER A 100 -10.52 21.08 11.35
N LEU A 101 -9.48 20.38 11.81
CA LEU A 101 -8.10 20.61 11.39
C LEU A 101 -7.88 20.06 9.98
N ASN A 102 -8.19 18.78 9.75
CA ASN A 102 -8.03 18.15 8.45
C ASN A 102 -8.88 18.86 7.38
N LEU A 103 -10.12 19.25 7.73
CA LEU A 103 -10.98 20.02 6.85
C LEU A 103 -10.37 21.39 6.50
N ARG A 104 -9.77 22.10 7.47
CA ARG A 104 -9.10 23.38 7.19
C ARG A 104 -7.91 23.22 6.25
N HIS A 105 -7.10 22.17 6.42
CA HIS A 105 -6.00 21.87 5.52
C HIS A 105 -6.50 21.56 4.11
N LEU A 106 -7.54 20.74 3.98
CA LEU A 106 -8.19 20.43 2.71
C LEU A 106 -8.66 21.71 2.00
N LEU A 107 -9.40 22.58 2.68
CA LEU A 107 -9.89 23.83 2.11
C LEU A 107 -8.74 24.76 1.68
N LYS A 108 -7.65 24.84 2.46
CA LYS A 108 -6.47 25.64 2.11
C LYS A 108 -5.75 25.12 0.86
N LEU A 109 -5.67 23.80 0.69
CA LEU A 109 -5.16 23.17 -0.54
C LEU A 109 -6.04 23.54 -1.74
N GLU A 110 -7.37 23.44 -1.61
CA GLU A 110 -8.32 23.79 -2.67
C GLU A 110 -8.28 25.28 -3.05
N GLU A 111 -8.19 26.17 -2.06
CA GLU A 111 -8.03 27.62 -2.28
C GLU A 111 -6.74 27.95 -3.05
N SER A 112 -5.72 27.09 -2.93
CA SER A 112 -4.46 27.19 -3.69
C SER A 112 -4.53 26.59 -5.10
N GLY A 113 -5.71 26.12 -5.52
CA GLY A 113 -5.94 25.51 -6.84
C GLY A 113 -5.52 24.04 -6.95
N LEU A 114 -5.28 23.37 -5.83
CA LEU A 114 -4.96 21.94 -5.76
C LEU A 114 -6.24 21.10 -5.61
N ALA A 115 -6.16 19.82 -5.97
CA ALA A 115 -7.29 18.88 -5.91
C ALA A 115 -6.89 17.58 -5.19
N PRO A 116 -6.58 17.64 -3.87
CA PRO A 116 -6.20 16.46 -3.11
C PRO A 116 -7.38 15.50 -2.90
N VAL A 117 -7.06 14.22 -2.71
CA VAL A 117 -8.01 13.19 -2.26
C VAL A 117 -8.18 13.32 -0.74
N PRO A 118 -9.40 13.58 -0.23
CA PRO A 118 -9.61 13.69 1.20
C PRO A 118 -9.56 12.30 1.88
N VAL A 119 -8.97 12.24 3.08
CA VAL A 119 -8.90 11.05 3.94
C VAL A 119 -10.00 11.10 4.99
N ILE A 120 -10.81 10.04 5.04
CA ILE A 120 -11.88 9.84 6.00
C ILE A 120 -11.30 9.20 7.26
N HIS A 121 -11.56 9.83 8.41
CA HIS A 121 -11.24 9.29 9.73
C HIS A 121 -12.48 9.00 10.56
N SER A 122 -13.60 9.69 10.32
CA SER A 122 -14.86 9.44 11.04
C SER A 122 -15.94 8.85 10.14
N LEU A 123 -16.50 7.71 10.55
CA LEU A 123 -17.49 6.97 9.75
C LEU A 123 -18.94 7.39 10.03
N TYR A 124 -19.20 8.00 11.19
CA TYR A 124 -20.54 8.08 11.78
C TYR A 124 -21.10 9.50 11.91
N ASP A 125 -20.34 10.55 11.62
CA ASP A 125 -20.73 11.94 11.87
C ASP A 125 -20.97 12.80 10.62
N GLY A 126 -21.07 12.16 9.46
CA GLY A 126 -21.38 12.83 8.20
C GLY A 126 -20.16 13.25 7.37
N GLU A 127 -18.92 12.94 7.79
CA GLU A 127 -17.72 13.24 6.99
C GLU A 127 -17.81 12.68 5.55
N ILE A 128 -18.27 11.44 5.39
CA ILE A 128 -18.44 10.79 4.09
C ILE A 128 -19.44 11.57 3.22
N GLU A 129 -20.63 11.88 3.75
CA GLU A 129 -21.67 12.63 3.05
C GLU A 129 -21.17 14.02 2.66
N TYR A 130 -20.45 14.70 3.55
CA TYR A 130 -19.88 16.02 3.27
C TYR A 130 -18.98 16.02 2.03
N TYR A 131 -18.06 15.04 1.92
CA TYR A 131 -17.20 14.96 0.73
C TYR A 131 -18.00 14.57 -0.53
N ILE A 132 -18.94 13.64 -0.42
CA ILE A 132 -19.74 13.25 -1.58
C ILE A 132 -20.58 14.42 -2.10
N ASP A 133 -21.21 15.18 -1.22
CA ASP A 133 -22.04 16.34 -1.57
C ASP A 133 -21.21 17.49 -2.19
N ARG A 134 -19.92 17.58 -1.85
CA ARG A 134 -18.95 18.47 -2.52
C ARG A 134 -18.48 17.96 -3.89
N GLY A 135 -18.85 16.73 -4.26
CA GLY A 135 -18.59 16.18 -5.59
C GLY A 135 -17.27 15.44 -5.74
N TYR A 136 -16.57 15.08 -4.65
CA TYR A 136 -15.36 14.28 -4.74
C TYR A 136 -15.64 12.92 -5.39
N LYS A 137 -14.79 12.55 -6.37
CA LYS A 137 -14.89 11.28 -7.12
C LYS A 137 -13.95 10.21 -6.58
N MET A 138 -13.07 10.58 -5.66
CA MET A 138 -12.16 9.68 -4.98
C MET A 138 -12.02 10.12 -3.54
N LEU A 139 -12.05 9.16 -2.63
CA LEU A 139 -11.85 9.34 -1.19
C LEU A 139 -10.86 8.29 -0.69
N ALA A 140 -10.20 8.57 0.42
CA ALA A 140 -9.35 7.60 1.10
C ALA A 140 -9.93 7.22 2.47
N LEU A 141 -9.69 5.99 2.91
CA LEU A 141 -10.03 5.52 4.23
C LEU A 141 -8.76 5.42 5.07
N GLY A 142 -8.75 6.07 6.24
CA GLY A 142 -7.65 6.02 7.19
C GLY A 142 -7.27 4.58 7.61
N SER A 143 -6.01 4.39 7.95
CA SER A 143 -5.42 3.06 8.18
C SER A 143 -6.00 2.30 9.39
N SER A 144 -6.62 3.02 10.33
CA SER A 144 -7.18 2.43 11.55
C SER A 144 -8.38 1.50 11.28
N TYR A 145 -9.07 1.69 10.15
CA TYR A 145 -10.16 0.83 9.71
C TYR A 145 -9.72 -0.35 8.84
N ALA A 146 -8.52 -0.29 8.29
CA ALA A 146 -8.03 -1.19 7.25
C ALA A 146 -7.88 -2.66 7.71
N THR A 147 -7.86 -2.88 9.02
CA THR A 147 -7.75 -4.19 9.67
C THR A 147 -9.04 -4.65 10.35
N ARG A 148 -10.12 -3.87 10.24
CA ARG A 148 -11.41 -4.09 10.91
C ARG A 148 -12.47 -4.49 9.86
N PRO A 149 -12.74 -5.80 9.65
CA PRO A 149 -13.63 -6.25 8.58
C PRO A 149 -15.06 -5.69 8.69
N ASP A 150 -15.54 -5.49 9.92
CA ASP A 150 -16.82 -4.87 10.23
C ASP A 150 -16.87 -3.40 9.79
N ALA A 151 -15.80 -2.63 10.07
CA ALA A 151 -15.68 -1.24 9.62
C ALA A 151 -15.60 -1.15 8.10
N LEU A 152 -14.78 -1.99 7.46
CA LEU A 152 -14.69 -2.06 6.00
C LEU A 152 -16.05 -2.38 5.37
N LYS A 153 -16.75 -3.38 5.89
CA LYS A 153 -18.09 -3.73 5.40
C LYS A 153 -19.04 -2.55 5.55
N PHE A 154 -19.08 -1.90 6.72
CA PHE A 154 -19.93 -0.74 6.97
C PHE A 154 -19.67 0.40 5.96
N VAL A 155 -18.39 0.72 5.74
CA VAL A 155 -17.97 1.76 4.80
C VAL A 155 -18.43 1.44 3.38
N PHE A 156 -18.17 0.23 2.89
CA PHE A 156 -18.52 -0.14 1.52
C PHE A 156 -20.03 -0.36 1.30
N ASP A 157 -20.77 -0.78 2.33
CA ASP A 157 -22.24 -0.78 2.28
C ASP A 157 -22.80 0.65 2.09
N LYS A 158 -22.14 1.66 2.68
CA LYS A 158 -22.49 3.07 2.50
C LYS A 158 -22.12 3.57 1.10
N PHE A 159 -20.94 3.20 0.60
CA PHE A 159 -20.49 3.54 -0.75
C PHE A 159 -21.23 2.82 -1.87
N ALA A 160 -21.98 1.75 -1.59
CA ALA A 160 -22.84 1.10 -2.57
C ALA A 160 -23.88 2.05 -3.21
N LYS A 161 -24.24 3.14 -2.52
CA LYS A 161 -25.12 4.21 -3.04
C LYS A 161 -24.40 5.17 -4.01
N TYR A 162 -23.07 5.09 -4.07
CA TYR A 162 -22.21 6.02 -4.79
C TYR A 162 -21.21 5.24 -5.65
N PRO A 163 -21.68 4.44 -6.64
CA PRO A 163 -20.86 3.50 -7.39
C PRO A 163 -19.74 4.17 -8.21
N ASP A 164 -19.85 5.46 -8.51
CA ASP A 164 -18.85 6.23 -9.25
C ASP A 164 -17.70 6.75 -8.36
N VAL A 165 -17.80 6.63 -7.04
CA VAL A 165 -16.78 7.10 -6.10
C VAL A 165 -15.74 6.01 -5.89
N LYS A 166 -14.48 6.32 -6.18
CA LYS A 166 -13.33 5.44 -5.98
C LYS A 166 -12.82 5.54 -4.54
N ILE A 167 -12.51 4.40 -3.93
CA ILE A 167 -12.00 4.35 -2.55
C ILE A 167 -10.57 3.80 -2.52
N HIS A 168 -9.66 4.58 -1.94
CA HIS A 168 -8.34 4.11 -1.52
C HIS A 168 -8.39 3.66 -0.06
N ILE A 169 -7.75 2.55 0.32
CA ILE A 169 -7.63 2.12 1.72
C ILE A 169 -6.16 2.14 2.13
N PHE A 170 -5.84 2.91 3.16
CA PHE A 170 -4.46 2.97 3.66
C PHE A 170 -4.04 1.73 4.45
N GLY A 171 -2.80 1.31 4.26
CA GLY A 171 -2.07 0.45 5.20
C GLY A 171 -2.52 -1.01 5.27
N THR A 172 -3.23 -1.52 4.25
CA THR A 172 -3.63 -2.93 4.21
C THR A 172 -3.48 -3.55 2.83
N ALA A 173 -3.03 -4.80 2.81
CA ALA A 173 -3.04 -5.66 1.64
C ALA A 173 -3.37 -7.10 2.06
N SER A 174 -4.32 -7.26 2.98
CA SER A 174 -4.82 -8.58 3.39
C SER A 174 -5.77 -9.14 2.33
N TYR A 175 -5.52 -10.37 1.87
CA TYR A 175 -6.41 -11.04 0.91
C TYR A 175 -7.82 -11.17 1.48
N GLU A 176 -7.93 -11.70 2.71
CA GLU A 176 -9.21 -11.97 3.37
C GLU A 176 -10.07 -10.73 3.52
N ASN A 177 -9.48 -9.58 3.87
CA ASN A 177 -10.24 -8.34 3.98
C ASN A 177 -10.65 -7.77 2.62
N LEU A 178 -9.75 -7.81 1.64
CA LEU A 178 -9.92 -7.07 0.39
C LEU A 178 -10.81 -7.78 -0.64
N ILE A 179 -10.96 -9.11 -0.58
CA ILE A 179 -11.88 -9.81 -1.48
C ILE A 179 -13.36 -9.47 -1.23
N HIS A 180 -13.68 -8.91 -0.06
CA HIS A 180 -15.06 -8.61 0.34
C HIS A 180 -15.50 -7.18 0.01
N VAL A 181 -14.60 -6.32 -0.45
CA VAL A 181 -14.89 -4.90 -0.69
C VAL A 181 -14.43 -4.44 -2.07
N PRO A 182 -15.21 -3.61 -2.78
CA PRO A 182 -14.85 -3.07 -4.10
C PRO A 182 -13.88 -1.87 -4.00
N ALA A 183 -12.76 -2.03 -3.30
CA ALA A 183 -11.75 -0.99 -3.19
C ALA A 183 -11.13 -0.67 -4.57
N TYR A 184 -10.91 0.61 -4.86
CA TYR A 184 -10.23 1.04 -6.08
C TYR A 184 -8.72 0.79 -5.98
N SER A 185 -8.13 1.17 -4.85
CA SER A 185 -6.72 0.90 -4.57
C SER A 185 -6.43 0.79 -3.08
N VAL A 186 -5.26 0.26 -2.77
CA VAL A 186 -4.71 0.18 -1.40
C VAL A 186 -3.22 0.45 -1.44
N ASP A 187 -2.59 0.62 -0.28
CA ASP A 187 -1.13 0.64 -0.18
C ASP A 187 -0.59 -0.35 0.87
N SER A 188 0.66 -0.78 0.68
CA SER A 188 1.37 -1.57 1.68
C SER A 188 2.89 -1.40 1.64
N SER A 189 3.48 -1.22 2.82
CA SER A 189 4.94 -1.22 3.05
C SER A 189 5.45 -2.56 3.60
N SER A 190 4.54 -3.52 3.81
CA SER A 190 4.85 -4.80 4.47
C SER A 190 5.84 -5.65 3.67
N TRP A 191 5.91 -5.50 2.35
CA TRP A 191 6.90 -6.18 1.50
C TRP A 191 8.34 -5.85 1.91
N GLY A 192 8.62 -4.58 2.21
CA GLY A 192 9.95 -4.09 2.58
C GLY A 192 10.28 -4.46 4.02
N THR A 193 9.31 -4.29 4.92
CA THR A 193 9.46 -4.61 6.35
C THR A 193 9.64 -6.12 6.57
N SER A 194 8.83 -6.97 5.94
CA SER A 194 9.03 -8.43 5.99
C SER A 194 10.41 -8.84 5.48
N GLY A 195 10.86 -8.25 4.37
CA GLY A 195 12.21 -8.51 3.85
C GLY A 195 13.33 -8.10 4.82
N LYS A 196 13.18 -6.96 5.53
CA LYS A 196 14.11 -6.51 6.59
C LYS A 196 14.24 -7.51 7.73
N PHE A 197 13.16 -8.19 8.08
CA PHE A 197 13.14 -9.18 9.16
C PHE A 197 13.35 -10.62 8.68
N GLY A 198 13.84 -10.82 7.46
CA GLY A 198 14.14 -12.16 6.95
C GLY A 198 12.90 -13.00 6.67
N GLN A 199 11.76 -12.36 6.42
CA GLN A 199 10.49 -13.01 6.15
C GLN A 199 10.13 -12.89 4.67
N LEU A 200 9.72 -14.03 4.11
CA LEU A 200 9.19 -14.18 2.77
C LEU A 200 7.69 -14.44 2.84
N ASN A 201 6.91 -13.73 2.02
CA ASN A 201 5.49 -14.01 1.81
C ASN A 201 5.33 -14.98 0.63
N TYR A 202 4.61 -16.08 0.85
CA TYR A 202 4.36 -17.09 -0.17
C TYR A 202 2.88 -17.46 -0.20
N TRP A 203 2.30 -17.50 -1.40
CA TRP A 203 0.96 -18.03 -1.60
C TRP A 203 1.05 -19.55 -1.76
N ASN A 204 0.75 -20.30 -0.71
CA ASN A 204 0.84 -21.76 -0.72
C ASN A 204 -0.33 -22.38 -1.51
N PRO A 205 -0.13 -22.94 -2.71
CA PRO A 205 -1.23 -23.48 -3.52
C PRO A 205 -1.97 -24.64 -2.83
N GLU A 206 -1.26 -25.41 -2.01
CA GLU A 206 -1.78 -26.57 -1.28
C GLU A 206 -2.57 -26.20 -0.02
N SER A 207 -2.50 -24.93 0.41
CA SER A 207 -3.25 -24.47 1.58
C SER A 207 -4.76 -24.54 1.31
N LYS A 208 -5.50 -25.01 2.32
CA LYS A 208 -6.97 -25.09 2.32
C LYS A 208 -7.64 -23.82 2.85
N LYS A 209 -6.85 -22.85 3.31
CA LYS A 209 -7.35 -21.56 3.80
C LYS A 209 -7.88 -20.72 2.63
N VAL A 210 -8.76 -19.76 2.95
CA VAL A 210 -9.22 -18.75 1.99
C VAL A 210 -8.05 -17.85 1.61
N ASP A 211 -7.41 -17.24 2.61
CA ASP A 211 -6.11 -16.61 2.46
C ASP A 211 -5.02 -17.67 2.59
N LYS A 212 -4.36 -17.98 1.47
CA LYS A 212 -3.28 -18.98 1.39
C LYS A 212 -1.90 -18.38 1.62
N THR A 213 -1.84 -17.15 2.10
CA THR A 213 -0.58 -16.48 2.40
C THR A 213 0.07 -17.10 3.62
N GLU A 214 1.31 -17.50 3.45
CA GLU A 214 2.16 -18.04 4.51
C GLU A 214 3.42 -17.20 4.60
N ARG A 215 3.82 -16.90 5.85
CA ARG A 215 5.04 -16.14 6.17
C ARG A 215 6.12 -17.12 6.56
N ILE A 216 7.19 -17.14 5.77
CA ILE A 216 8.25 -18.13 5.86
C ILE A 216 9.52 -17.42 6.26
N TYR A 217 10.12 -17.86 7.37
CA TYR A 217 11.34 -17.25 7.88
C TYR A 217 12.56 -17.87 7.19
N ILE A 218 13.38 -17.03 6.58
CA ILE A 218 14.54 -17.43 5.76
C ILE A 218 15.86 -17.28 6.55
N GLY A 219 15.87 -16.45 7.61
CA GLY A 219 17.07 -16.08 8.36
C GLY A 219 17.29 -14.57 8.38
N GLY A 220 18.00 -14.04 9.36
CA GLY A 220 18.27 -12.60 9.49
C GLY A 220 18.17 -12.08 10.94
N TYR A 221 17.83 -10.79 11.06
CA TYR A 221 17.70 -10.11 12.36
C TYR A 221 16.50 -10.66 13.13
N TYR A 222 16.78 -11.27 14.29
CA TYR A 222 15.79 -11.87 15.17
C TYR A 222 15.20 -10.82 16.12
N HIS A 223 13.88 -10.65 16.12
CA HIS A 223 13.18 -9.93 17.18
C HIS A 223 12.66 -10.93 18.23
N PRO A 224 12.98 -10.77 19.53
CA PRO A 224 12.66 -11.75 20.59
C PRO A 224 11.18 -12.11 20.74
N ASN A 225 10.28 -11.24 20.29
CA ASN A 225 8.84 -11.36 20.46
C ASN A 225 8.10 -11.80 19.18
N ASP A 226 8.81 -12.09 18.09
CA ASP A 226 8.15 -12.51 16.86
C ASP A 226 7.67 -13.97 16.95
N VAL A 227 6.39 -14.18 16.66
CA VAL A 227 5.84 -15.51 16.47
C VAL A 227 6.52 -16.12 15.26
N ARG A 228 7.35 -17.15 15.48
CA ARG A 228 8.04 -17.84 14.40
C ARG A 228 7.00 -18.49 13.49
N GLY A 229 6.94 -18.01 12.25
CA GLY A 229 6.43 -18.82 11.14
C GLY A 229 7.36 -20.01 10.88
N ASP A 230 6.99 -20.86 9.93
CA ASP A 230 7.84 -21.98 9.56
C ASP A 230 9.19 -21.46 9.01
N HIS A 231 10.28 -22.04 9.51
CA HIS A 231 11.61 -21.78 8.95
C HIS A 231 11.71 -22.47 7.59
N PHE A 232 12.31 -21.82 6.59
CA PHE A 232 12.43 -22.33 5.22
C PHE A 232 12.88 -23.81 5.15
N LEU A 233 13.94 -24.15 5.88
CA LEU A 233 14.49 -25.51 5.95
C LEU A 233 13.52 -26.58 6.48
N ASN A 234 12.54 -26.19 7.31
CA ASN A 234 11.58 -27.09 7.94
C ASN A 234 10.16 -26.89 7.38
N TYR A 235 10.00 -26.07 6.35
CA TYR A 235 8.70 -25.74 5.79
C TYR A 235 8.11 -26.94 5.05
N ASN A 236 6.88 -27.33 5.40
CA ASN A 236 6.27 -28.57 4.88
C ASN A 236 6.09 -28.56 3.36
N CYS A 237 5.90 -27.39 2.75
CA CYS A 237 5.76 -27.24 1.30
C CYS A 237 7.05 -26.70 0.63
N LYS A 238 8.22 -26.94 1.24
CA LYS A 238 9.52 -26.43 0.78
C LYS A 238 9.78 -26.70 -0.71
N THR A 239 9.52 -27.91 -1.21
CA THR A 239 9.77 -28.25 -2.62
C THR A 239 8.99 -27.34 -3.58
N TYR A 240 7.72 -27.06 -3.30
CA TYR A 240 6.91 -26.15 -4.12
C TYR A 240 7.42 -24.71 -4.06
N LEU A 241 7.88 -24.28 -2.89
CA LEU A 241 8.47 -22.96 -2.72
C LEU A 241 9.80 -22.84 -3.47
N GLU A 242 10.68 -23.83 -3.39
CA GLU A 242 11.96 -23.87 -4.13
C GLU A 242 11.72 -23.86 -5.64
N GLU A 243 10.76 -24.65 -6.13
CA GLU A 243 10.36 -24.62 -7.53
C GLU A 243 9.83 -23.25 -7.96
N TYR A 244 8.98 -22.63 -7.15
CA TYR A 244 8.45 -21.29 -7.42
C TYR A 244 9.58 -20.25 -7.48
N LEU A 245 10.50 -20.28 -6.51
CA LEU A 245 11.63 -19.37 -6.45
C LEU A 245 12.55 -19.51 -7.66
N TYR A 246 12.84 -20.75 -8.05
CA TYR A 246 13.69 -21.03 -9.20
C TYR A 246 13.02 -20.70 -10.54
N LYS A 247 11.75 -21.06 -10.73
CA LYS A 247 11.03 -20.80 -11.99
C LYS A 247 10.76 -19.30 -12.20
N THR A 248 10.44 -18.57 -11.13
CA THR A 248 10.05 -17.15 -11.20
C THR A 248 11.25 -16.22 -11.16
N PHE A 249 12.23 -16.54 -10.32
CA PHE A 249 13.38 -15.68 -10.08
C PHE A 249 14.71 -16.37 -10.34
N ASN A 250 14.79 -17.64 -10.73
CA ASN A 250 16.07 -18.36 -10.78
C ASN A 250 16.87 -18.16 -9.47
N PHE A 251 16.15 -18.16 -8.33
CA PHE A 251 16.74 -18.05 -6.99
C PHE A 251 16.75 -19.42 -6.31
N THR A 252 17.83 -19.70 -5.60
CA THR A 252 17.92 -20.77 -4.61
C THR A 252 17.81 -20.20 -3.20
N TYR A 253 17.83 -21.07 -2.19
CA TYR A 253 17.86 -20.65 -0.79
C TYR A 253 19.09 -19.78 -0.49
N GLU A 254 20.25 -20.12 -1.06
CA GLU A 254 21.51 -19.40 -0.89
C GLU A 254 21.43 -17.96 -1.38
N ASP A 255 20.72 -17.71 -2.49
CA ASP A 255 20.49 -16.36 -3.01
C ASP A 255 19.69 -15.48 -2.03
N LEU A 256 18.90 -16.09 -1.14
CA LEU A 256 18.06 -15.37 -0.17
C LEU A 256 18.79 -15.08 1.16
N ILE A 257 19.90 -15.75 1.44
CA ILE A 257 20.69 -15.57 2.68
C ILE A 257 22.08 -14.97 2.45
N GLY A 258 22.55 -14.87 1.20
CA GLY A 258 23.84 -14.27 0.85
C GLY A 258 23.88 -12.75 0.97
N ASP A 259 24.96 -12.14 0.48
CA ASP A 259 25.21 -10.69 0.57
C ASP A 259 24.07 -9.83 -0.05
N ASP A 260 23.44 -10.35 -1.10
CA ASP A 260 22.28 -9.74 -1.77
C ASP A 260 20.93 -10.24 -1.26
N GLY A 261 20.92 -11.14 -0.27
CA GLY A 261 19.75 -11.85 0.24
C GLY A 261 18.63 -10.91 0.66
N TYR A 262 18.96 -9.84 1.38
CA TYR A 262 18.01 -8.80 1.77
C TYR A 262 17.23 -8.20 0.57
N TYR A 263 17.94 -7.85 -0.51
CA TYR A 263 17.31 -7.29 -1.69
C TYR A 263 16.55 -8.35 -2.49
N ASN A 264 17.07 -9.58 -2.56
CA ASN A 264 16.40 -10.69 -3.23
C ASN A 264 15.08 -11.05 -2.53
N LEU A 265 15.05 -11.05 -1.20
CA LEU A 265 13.83 -11.22 -0.40
C LEU A 265 12.80 -10.13 -0.68
N GLN A 266 13.23 -8.87 -0.79
CA GLN A 266 12.32 -7.79 -1.17
C GLN A 266 11.75 -7.98 -2.57
N VAL A 267 12.55 -8.42 -3.55
CA VAL A 267 12.05 -8.73 -4.91
C VAL A 267 10.97 -9.81 -4.86
N VAL A 268 11.19 -10.89 -4.08
CA VAL A 268 10.20 -11.95 -3.91
C VAL A 268 8.92 -11.42 -3.26
N ASN A 269 9.05 -10.63 -2.20
CA ASN A 269 7.90 -10.05 -1.49
C ASN A 269 7.12 -9.06 -2.37
N ILE A 270 7.81 -8.21 -3.16
CA ILE A 270 7.17 -7.33 -4.14
C ILE A 270 6.35 -8.17 -5.13
N HIS A 271 6.95 -9.24 -5.67
CA HIS A 271 6.26 -10.09 -6.63
C HIS A 271 5.02 -10.74 -6.03
N TYR A 272 5.09 -11.16 -4.76
CA TYR A 272 3.94 -11.66 -4.03
C TYR A 272 2.78 -10.65 -4.01
N PHE A 273 3.02 -9.34 -3.84
CA PHE A 273 1.95 -8.33 -3.89
C PHE A 273 1.38 -8.10 -5.29
N VAL A 274 2.21 -8.16 -6.34
CA VAL A 274 1.74 -8.13 -7.73
C VAL A 274 0.81 -9.32 -8.00
N GLU A 275 1.22 -10.48 -7.53
CA GLU A 275 0.46 -11.72 -7.62
C GLU A 275 -0.84 -11.69 -6.78
N LEU A 276 -0.80 -11.03 -5.62
CA LEU A 276 -1.93 -10.85 -4.74
C LEU A 276 -2.98 -9.91 -5.35
N GLU A 277 -2.54 -8.82 -5.97
CA GLU A 277 -3.42 -7.90 -6.70
C GLU A 277 -4.23 -8.66 -7.76
N HIS A 278 -3.59 -9.50 -8.57
CA HIS A 278 -4.27 -10.32 -9.56
C HIS A 278 -5.30 -11.27 -8.93
N ARG A 279 -4.94 -11.94 -7.83
CA ARG A 279 -5.85 -12.87 -7.13
C ARG A 279 -7.07 -12.16 -6.56
N ILE A 280 -6.89 -10.96 -6.00
CA ILE A 280 -7.99 -10.14 -5.49
C ILE A 280 -8.87 -9.68 -6.65
N ASN A 281 -8.28 -9.22 -7.75
CA ASN A 281 -9.01 -8.77 -8.93
C ASN A 281 -9.82 -9.90 -9.59
N ASP A 282 -9.27 -11.11 -9.65
CA ASP A 282 -10.01 -12.27 -10.16
C ASP A 282 -11.19 -12.64 -9.25
N GLU A 283 -11.04 -12.49 -7.94
CA GLU A 283 -12.14 -12.68 -6.98
C GLU A 283 -13.19 -11.56 -7.06
N HIS A 284 -12.76 -10.31 -7.26
CA HIS A 284 -13.65 -9.17 -7.52
C HIS A 284 -14.49 -9.37 -8.79
N LYS A 285 -13.90 -9.91 -9.87
CA LYS A 285 -14.65 -10.28 -11.09
C LYS A 285 -15.71 -11.33 -10.82
N LYS A 286 -15.36 -12.40 -10.10
CA LYS A 286 -16.33 -13.46 -9.72
C LYS A 286 -17.47 -12.93 -8.86
N ARG A 287 -17.21 -11.91 -8.05
CA ARG A 287 -18.20 -11.24 -7.19
C ARG A 287 -19.00 -10.15 -7.90
N GLY A 288 -18.62 -9.79 -9.14
CA GLY A 288 -19.28 -8.75 -9.92
C GLY A 288 -18.94 -7.32 -9.47
N PHE A 289 -17.83 -7.11 -8.75
CA PHE A 289 -17.37 -5.76 -8.38
C PHE A 289 -16.72 -5.02 -9.56
N ILE A 290 -16.09 -5.77 -10.46
CA ILE A 290 -15.49 -5.25 -11.68
C ILE A 290 -15.90 -6.14 -12.85
N SER A 291 -16.15 -5.53 -14.01
CA SER A 291 -16.53 -6.20 -15.27
C SER A 291 -15.33 -6.76 -16.01
#